data_AF-A0A959JKX0-F1
#
_entry.id   AF-A0A959JKX0-F1
#
_cell.length_a   1.000
_cell.length_b   1.000
_cell.length_c   1.000
_cell.angle_alpha   90.00
_cell.angle_beta   90.00
_cell.angle_gamma   90.00
#
_symmetry.space_group_name_H-M   'P 1'
#
loop_
_entity.id
_entity.type
_entity.pdbx_description
1 polymer ?
#
loop_
_entity_poly.entity_id
_entity_poly.type
_entity_poly.pdbx_seq_one_letter_code
_entity_poly.pdbx_strand_id
1 'polypeptide(L)'
;MKHKTDNIWIGQKDLVQDQEFLSTVDSEFNSDSSTLADATSSLSGNRRDFLKFLGFGLGAATIAAGCDIPVKKAIPYVIKPDEIVPGIANYYASSFVNGGDYCSILVKTREGRPIKIEGNALSPVTKGGTSARAQASVLSLYDTNRIKGPQVKDGARWKDTTWQEIDKMMVPTLSSNGIRIISHTNMSPTSKKAIAEFVAKYPNTKVVTYDPVSASALLDANQLNFGVRAVPSYHFDKASVIVSFNADFLGTWISPIEYAADFAKGRAINDVTKASMSRLIQVENHMSLTGSNADNRILVRPSEQGVAIAHLYNEIVGGGPSSDGLNDKAKKAISKVASELKSKQGSSLVVSASNNVSEQLMINAINNALGNYGTTLDISMPSYQRQ
;
A
#
# COMPACT_ATOMS: atom_id res chain seq x y z
N MET A 1 7.00 9.95 40.53
CA MET A 1 5.62 9.51 40.27
C MET A 1 5.62 7.99 40.19
N LYS A 2 4.72 7.32 40.93
CA LYS A 2 4.57 5.86 40.87
C LYS A 2 4.04 5.49 39.47
N HIS A 3 4.90 4.99 38.59
CA HIS A 3 4.47 4.40 37.34
C HIS A 3 3.80 3.06 37.64
N LYS A 4 2.48 3.09 37.67
CA LYS A 4 1.65 1.90 37.52
C LYS A 4 1.58 1.66 36.02
N THR A 5 2.56 0.93 35.47
CA THR A 5 2.54 0.50 34.08
C THR A 5 1.75 -0.79 34.02
N ASP A 6 0.56 -0.71 33.44
CA ASP A 6 -0.16 -1.88 32.92
C ASP A 6 0.77 -2.66 31.98
N ASN A 7 0.59 -3.98 31.92
CA ASN A 7 1.35 -4.99 31.14
C ASN A 7 1.61 -4.62 29.67
N ILE A 8 2.46 -3.64 29.41
CA ILE A 8 2.94 -3.25 28.08
C ILE A 8 4.40 -3.66 28.03
N TRP A 9 4.66 -4.78 27.37
CA TRP A 9 6.00 -5.30 27.12
C TRP A 9 6.41 -4.94 25.70
N ILE A 10 7.66 -4.51 25.51
CA ILE A 10 8.23 -4.15 24.20
C ILE A 10 8.88 -5.34 23.47
N GLY A 11 9.05 -6.48 24.15
CA GLY A 11 9.53 -7.72 23.56
C GLY A 11 9.45 -8.92 24.51
N GLN A 12 9.80 -10.11 24.02
CA GLN A 12 9.73 -11.34 24.81
C GLN A 12 10.62 -11.32 26.06
N LYS A 13 11.80 -10.68 25.99
CA LYS A 13 12.72 -10.56 27.14
C LYS A 13 12.16 -9.67 28.25
N ASP A 14 11.45 -8.62 27.86
CA ASP A 14 10.74 -7.71 28.76
C ASP A 14 9.54 -8.40 29.44
N LEU A 15 8.79 -9.21 28.67
CA LEU A 15 7.67 -10.01 29.17
C LEU A 15 8.10 -11.03 30.23
N VAL A 16 9.29 -11.64 30.09
CA VAL A 16 9.81 -12.66 31.01
C VAL A 16 10.61 -12.04 32.16
N GLN A 17 10.71 -10.70 32.24
CA GLN A 17 11.53 -9.99 33.23
C GLN A 17 12.97 -10.53 33.29
N ASP A 18 13.56 -10.72 32.11
CA ASP A 18 14.94 -11.18 31.99
C ASP A 18 15.90 -10.16 32.64
N GLN A 19 16.66 -10.61 33.65
CA GLN A 19 17.48 -9.71 34.48
C GLN A 19 18.56 -9.00 33.67
N GLU A 20 19.11 -9.65 32.65
CA GLU A 20 20.15 -9.10 31.79
C GLU A 20 19.59 -7.96 30.92
N PHE A 21 18.41 -8.18 30.33
CA PHE A 21 17.69 -7.16 29.57
C PHE A 21 17.33 -5.94 30.44
N LEU A 22 16.78 -6.14 31.64
CA LEU A 22 16.41 -5.05 32.54
C LEU A 22 17.62 -4.21 32.97
N SER A 23 18.78 -4.83 33.21
CA SER A 23 20.01 -4.12 33.54
C SER A 23 20.56 -3.27 32.38
N THR A 24 20.24 -3.65 31.14
CA THR A 24 20.66 -2.94 29.93
C THR A 24 19.74 -1.75 29.63
N VAL A 25 18.47 -1.81 30.02
CA VAL A 25 17.49 -0.72 29.83
C VAL A 25 17.84 0.52 30.66
N ASP A 26 18.38 0.34 31.87
CA ASP A 26 18.81 1.46 32.72
C ASP A 26 20.15 2.08 32.29
N SER A 27 20.87 1.46 31.35
CA SER A 27 22.15 1.93 30.82
C SER A 27 21.99 2.48 29.39
N GLU A 28 21.54 3.73 29.27
CA GLU A 28 21.35 4.40 27.96
C GLU A 28 22.63 4.53 27.12
N PHE A 29 23.81 4.33 27.70
CA PHE A 29 25.07 4.20 26.99
C PHE A 29 25.86 3.02 27.57
N ASN A 30 26.29 2.08 26.73
CA ASN A 30 27.17 0.97 27.11
C ASN A 30 28.38 1.54 27.88
N SER A 31 28.45 1.25 29.17
CA SER A 31 29.50 1.71 30.09
C SER A 31 30.82 0.96 29.95
N ASP A 32 31.04 0.26 28.83
CA ASP A 32 32.34 -0.37 28.54
C ASP A 32 33.43 0.62 28.13
N SER A 33 33.09 1.90 27.92
CA SER A 33 34.06 2.96 27.62
C SER A 33 34.54 3.77 28.82
N SER A 34 34.00 3.57 30.04
CA SER A 34 34.36 4.40 31.21
C SER A 34 35.43 3.80 32.13
N THR A 35 35.77 2.51 31.99
CA THR A 35 36.77 1.85 32.86
C THR A 35 38.19 2.40 32.68
N LEU A 36 38.49 2.99 31.52
CA LEU A 36 39.80 3.60 31.26
C LEU A 36 39.91 5.04 31.81
N ALA A 37 38.80 5.76 31.93
CA ALA A 37 38.78 7.14 32.39
C ALA A 37 38.89 7.23 33.93
N ASP A 38 38.18 6.37 34.67
CA ASP A 38 38.26 6.35 36.13
C ASP A 38 39.60 5.84 36.68
N ALA A 39 40.35 5.05 35.90
CA ALA A 39 41.70 4.65 36.25
C ALA A 39 42.72 5.81 36.15
N THR A 40 42.40 6.90 35.42
CA THR A 40 43.32 8.03 35.20
C THR A 40 43.21 9.15 36.24
N SER A 41 42.12 9.22 37.00
CA SER A 41 41.86 10.29 37.97
C SER A 41 42.54 10.09 39.33
N SER A 42 43.09 8.90 39.61
CA SER A 42 43.74 8.54 40.88
C SER A 42 45.27 8.36 40.80
N LEU A 43 45.89 8.64 39.66
CA LEU A 43 47.32 8.43 39.44
C LEU A 43 48.17 9.62 39.93
N SER A 44 48.63 9.57 41.17
CA SER A 44 49.75 10.43 41.61
C SER A 44 51.03 9.99 40.89
N GLY A 45 51.72 10.90 40.20
CA GLY A 45 52.85 10.63 39.30
C GLY A 45 54.06 9.90 39.89
N ASN A 46 53.93 8.60 40.16
CA ASN A 46 55.00 7.72 40.62
C ASN A 46 55.35 6.69 39.53
N ARG A 47 56.65 6.38 39.37
CA ARG A 47 57.20 5.49 38.31
C ARG A 47 56.55 4.10 38.31
N ARG A 48 56.14 3.60 39.48
CA ARG A 48 55.47 2.30 39.63
C ARG A 48 54.05 2.30 39.05
N ASP A 49 53.33 3.40 39.14
CA ASP A 49 51.97 3.47 38.58
C ASP A 49 51.99 3.76 37.08
N PHE A 50 53.04 4.45 36.58
CA PHE A 50 53.36 4.50 35.15
C PHE A 50 53.64 3.10 34.57
N LEU A 51 54.44 2.26 35.26
CA LEU A 51 54.71 0.89 34.81
C LEU A 51 53.47 -0.01 34.87
N LYS A 52 52.58 0.18 35.85
CA LYS A 52 51.26 -0.48 35.84
C LYS A 52 50.42 -0.03 34.66
N PHE A 53 50.34 1.27 34.39
CA PHE A 53 49.59 1.79 33.24
C PHE A 53 50.14 1.28 31.90
N LEU A 54 51.46 1.22 31.73
CA LEU A 54 52.09 0.65 30.55
C LEU A 54 51.88 -0.86 30.44
N GLY A 55 51.95 -1.60 31.56
CA GLY A 55 51.68 -3.04 31.61
C GLY A 55 50.21 -3.37 31.32
N PHE A 56 49.27 -2.60 31.88
CA PHE A 56 47.84 -2.71 31.59
C PHE A 56 47.51 -2.23 30.17
N GLY A 57 48.15 -1.19 29.67
CA GLY A 57 47.95 -0.66 28.30
C GLY A 57 48.45 -1.62 27.22
N LEU A 58 49.63 -2.24 27.42
CA LEU A 58 50.14 -3.29 26.54
C LEU A 58 49.30 -4.58 26.67
N GLY A 59 48.90 -4.97 27.89
CA GLY A 59 48.05 -6.13 28.14
C GLY A 59 46.64 -6.00 27.54
N ALA A 60 46.00 -4.85 27.69
CA ALA A 60 44.69 -4.56 27.12
C ALA A 60 44.75 -4.44 25.59
N ALA A 61 45.82 -3.86 25.02
CA ALA A 61 46.03 -3.83 23.57
C ALA A 61 46.23 -5.25 23.01
N THR A 62 46.93 -6.14 23.72
CA THR A 62 47.06 -7.55 23.30
C THR A 62 45.79 -8.37 23.47
N ILE A 63 44.93 -8.08 24.45
CA ILE A 63 43.64 -8.76 24.61
C ILE A 63 42.63 -8.25 23.57
N ALA A 64 42.61 -6.94 23.28
CA ALA A 64 41.79 -6.36 22.21
C ALA A 64 42.27 -6.78 20.81
N ALA A 65 43.58 -6.95 20.61
CA ALA A 65 44.14 -7.54 19.38
C ALA A 65 44.05 -9.08 19.34
N GLY A 66 43.78 -9.73 20.49
CA GLY A 66 43.59 -11.17 20.64
C GLY A 66 42.15 -11.64 20.38
N CYS A 67 41.20 -10.71 20.25
CA CYS A 67 39.95 -10.99 19.55
C CYS A 67 40.27 -11.10 18.05
N ASP A 68 40.51 -12.31 17.56
CA ASP A 68 40.72 -12.60 16.14
C ASP A 68 39.65 -11.88 15.30
N ILE A 69 40.06 -10.81 14.61
CA ILE A 69 39.17 -10.12 13.69
C ILE A 69 38.87 -11.13 12.58
N PRO A 70 37.60 -11.54 12.37
CA PRO A 70 37.28 -12.55 11.40
C PRO A 70 37.74 -12.10 10.00
N VAL A 71 38.52 -12.95 9.33
CA VAL A 71 39.05 -12.67 7.99
C VAL A 71 37.88 -12.48 7.02
N LYS A 72 37.68 -11.24 6.54
CA LYS A 72 36.65 -10.91 5.53
C LYS A 72 37.18 -11.27 4.14
N LYS A 73 36.46 -12.15 3.44
CA LYS A 73 36.80 -12.55 2.06
C LYS A 73 36.05 -11.69 1.05
N ALA A 74 36.75 -11.24 0.01
CA ALA A 74 36.15 -10.61 -1.17
C ALA A 74 36.18 -11.62 -2.33
N ILE A 75 35.00 -12.06 -2.79
CA ILE A 75 34.87 -13.06 -3.85
C ILE A 75 34.45 -12.34 -5.14
N PRO A 76 35.32 -12.30 -6.18
CA PRO A 76 34.97 -11.68 -7.46
C PRO A 76 34.03 -12.58 -8.29
N TYR A 77 33.43 -11.99 -9.32
CA TYR A 77 32.68 -12.76 -10.32
C TYR A 77 33.61 -13.74 -11.05
N VAL A 78 33.14 -14.97 -11.28
CA VAL A 78 33.82 -15.93 -12.15
C VAL A 78 33.72 -15.48 -13.61
N ILE A 79 32.51 -15.09 -14.04
CA ILE A 79 32.23 -14.43 -15.30
C ILE A 79 31.43 -13.18 -14.96
N LYS A 80 32.03 -12.01 -15.17
CA LYS A 80 31.42 -10.73 -14.84
C LYS A 80 30.48 -10.30 -15.98
N PRO A 81 29.19 -10.00 -15.70
CA PRO A 81 28.32 -9.37 -16.70
C PRO A 81 28.77 -7.94 -17.00
N ASP A 82 28.70 -7.53 -18.26
CA ASP A 82 29.13 -6.20 -18.70
C ASP A 82 28.32 -5.06 -18.05
N GLU A 83 27.03 -5.30 -17.82
CA GLU A 83 26.11 -4.33 -17.22
C GLU A 83 26.39 -4.04 -15.74
N ILE A 84 27.16 -4.90 -15.05
CA ILE A 84 27.36 -4.80 -13.60
C ILE A 84 28.76 -4.28 -13.32
N VAL A 85 28.85 -3.09 -12.74
CA VAL A 85 30.09 -2.57 -12.15
C VAL A 85 29.99 -2.70 -10.62
N PRO A 86 30.77 -3.58 -9.96
CA PRO A 86 30.77 -3.70 -8.52
C PRO A 86 31.02 -2.34 -7.86
N GLY A 87 30.19 -1.95 -6.90
CA GLY A 87 30.26 -0.61 -6.30
C GLY A 87 29.21 0.37 -6.83
N ILE A 88 28.65 0.15 -8.03
CA ILE A 88 27.68 1.04 -8.67
C ILE A 88 26.31 0.38 -8.70
N ALA A 89 25.26 1.14 -8.37
CA ALA A 89 23.90 0.63 -8.39
C ALA A 89 23.30 0.73 -9.80
N ASN A 90 22.54 -0.30 -10.19
CA ASN A 90 21.79 -0.31 -11.45
C ASN A 90 20.30 -0.15 -11.16
N TYR A 91 19.57 0.47 -12.08
CA TYR A 91 18.12 0.66 -12.00
C TYR A 91 17.43 -0.10 -13.13
N TYR A 92 16.50 -0.98 -12.78
CA TYR A 92 15.72 -1.75 -13.74
C TYR A 92 14.27 -1.29 -13.75
N ALA A 93 13.72 -0.99 -14.92
CA ALA A 93 12.30 -0.68 -15.06
C ALA A 93 11.45 -1.94 -14.91
N SER A 94 10.48 -1.90 -14.01
CA SER A 94 9.59 -3.02 -13.68
C SER A 94 8.20 -2.53 -13.27
N SER A 95 7.31 -3.46 -12.93
CA SER A 95 5.96 -3.17 -12.45
C SER A 95 5.67 -3.98 -11.19
N PHE A 96 5.13 -3.31 -10.17
CA PHE A 96 4.54 -3.96 -9.01
C PHE A 96 3.06 -4.21 -9.26
N VAL A 97 2.62 -5.45 -9.05
CA VAL A 97 1.20 -5.85 -9.15
C VAL A 97 0.86 -6.76 -7.97
N ASN A 98 -0.14 -6.39 -7.17
CA ASN A 98 -0.62 -7.22 -6.07
C ASN A 98 -2.12 -6.97 -5.79
N GLY A 99 -2.97 -8.00 -5.94
CA GLY A 99 -4.39 -7.93 -5.53
C GLY A 99 -5.19 -6.78 -6.15
N GLY A 100 -4.81 -6.34 -7.35
CA GLY A 100 -5.41 -5.19 -8.05
C GLY A 100 -4.67 -3.86 -7.88
N ASP A 101 -3.69 -3.76 -6.97
CA ASP A 101 -2.78 -2.61 -6.91
C ASP A 101 -1.76 -2.68 -8.04
N TYR A 102 -1.50 -1.54 -8.68
CA TYR A 102 -0.49 -1.38 -9.71
C TYR A 102 0.44 -0.21 -9.39
N CYS A 103 1.73 -0.39 -9.65
CA CYS A 103 2.69 0.71 -9.66
C CYS A 103 3.79 0.46 -10.69
N SER A 104 4.07 1.46 -11.53
CA SER A 104 5.28 1.44 -12.37
C SER A 104 6.48 1.82 -11.51
N ILE A 105 7.51 0.97 -11.49
CA ILE A 105 8.62 1.07 -10.55
C ILE A 105 9.99 0.98 -11.23
N LEU A 106 11.00 1.55 -10.57
CA LEU A 106 12.41 1.38 -10.84
C LEU A 106 13.04 0.61 -9.67
N VAL A 107 13.60 -0.56 -9.95
CA VAL A 107 14.24 -1.40 -8.95
C VAL A 107 15.73 -1.08 -8.93
N LYS A 108 16.18 -0.45 -7.84
CA LYS A 108 17.60 -0.25 -7.55
C LYS A 108 18.19 -1.58 -7.10
N THR A 109 19.25 -2.01 -7.78
CA THR A 109 19.95 -3.25 -7.50
C THR A 109 21.41 -2.99 -7.16
N ARG A 110 21.97 -3.90 -6.36
CA ARG A 110 23.39 -4.01 -6.03
C ARG A 110 23.89 -5.37 -6.48
N GLU A 111 24.77 -5.40 -7.47
CA GLU A 111 25.36 -6.66 -7.96
C GLU A 111 24.29 -7.74 -8.27
N GLY A 112 23.14 -7.32 -8.81
CA GLY A 112 21.99 -8.18 -9.13
C GLY A 112 20.95 -8.37 -8.02
N ARG A 113 21.18 -7.85 -6.81
CA ARG A 113 20.24 -7.95 -5.67
C ARG A 113 19.39 -6.68 -5.56
N PRO A 114 18.05 -6.76 -5.67
CA PRO A 114 17.16 -5.62 -5.40
C PRO A 114 17.34 -5.08 -3.98
N ILE A 115 17.54 -3.78 -3.81
CA ILE A 115 17.70 -3.17 -2.48
C ILE A 115 16.68 -2.09 -2.18
N LYS A 116 16.09 -1.49 -3.21
CA LYS A 116 15.13 -0.39 -3.08
C LYS A 116 14.25 -0.33 -4.32
N ILE A 117 13.00 0.05 -4.11
CA ILE A 117 12.05 0.37 -5.17
C ILE A 117 11.87 1.89 -5.18
N GLU A 118 11.88 2.47 -6.37
CA GLU A 118 11.52 3.86 -6.63
C GLU A 118 10.39 3.91 -7.66
N GLY A 119 9.69 5.03 -7.78
CA GLY A 119 8.64 5.19 -8.77
C GLY A 119 9.22 5.52 -10.13
N ASN A 120 8.61 5.00 -11.19
CA ASN A 120 9.03 5.35 -12.54
C ASN A 120 8.40 6.69 -12.97
N ALA A 121 9.23 7.74 -13.08
CA ALA A 121 8.80 9.08 -13.49
C ALA A 121 8.22 9.14 -14.90
N LEU A 122 8.57 8.19 -15.78
CA LEU A 122 8.06 8.10 -17.14
C LEU A 122 6.66 7.46 -17.23
N SER A 123 6.11 7.01 -16.11
CA SER A 123 4.77 6.41 -16.04
C SER A 123 3.68 7.48 -16.17
N PRO A 124 2.75 7.39 -17.14
CA PRO A 124 1.65 8.34 -17.26
C PRO A 124 0.64 8.21 -16.10
N VAL A 125 0.56 7.03 -15.47
CA VAL A 125 -0.38 6.71 -14.39
C VAL A 125 0.18 7.18 -13.04
N THR A 126 1.35 6.67 -12.67
CA THR A 126 1.92 6.91 -11.33
C THR A 126 2.83 8.13 -11.25
N LYS A 127 3.29 8.68 -12.38
CA LYS A 127 4.07 9.94 -12.47
C LYS A 127 5.27 9.98 -11.50
N GLY A 128 5.94 8.85 -11.29
CA GLY A 128 7.07 8.72 -10.36
C GLY A 128 6.70 8.45 -8.89
N GLY A 129 5.41 8.37 -8.55
CA GLY A 129 4.95 7.99 -7.22
C GLY A 129 5.07 6.48 -6.95
N THR A 130 5.06 6.12 -5.66
CA THR A 130 5.02 4.74 -5.18
C THR A 130 4.07 4.60 -4.00
N SER A 131 3.51 3.41 -3.79
CA SER A 131 2.74 3.10 -2.58
C SER A 131 3.64 2.51 -1.49
N ALA A 132 3.19 2.62 -0.23
CA ALA A 132 3.86 1.97 0.90
C ALA A 132 3.99 0.45 0.71
N ARG A 133 2.96 -0.18 0.11
CA ARG A 133 2.98 -1.62 -0.22
C ARG A 133 4.03 -1.96 -1.27
N ALA A 134 4.16 -1.15 -2.32
CA ALA A 134 5.19 -1.34 -3.34
C ALA A 134 6.59 -1.19 -2.72
N GLN A 135 6.80 -0.18 -1.87
CA GLN A 135 8.07 0.04 -1.16
C GLN A 135 8.44 -1.13 -0.23
N ALA A 136 7.47 -1.65 0.53
CA ALA A 136 7.68 -2.75 1.46
C ALA A 136 7.90 -4.11 0.77
N SER A 137 7.53 -4.26 -0.51
CA SER A 137 7.65 -5.53 -1.23
C SER A 137 9.08 -6.05 -1.36
N VAL A 138 10.09 -5.19 -1.24
CA VAL A 138 11.50 -5.60 -1.16
C VAL A 138 11.73 -6.49 0.06
N LEU A 139 11.11 -6.19 1.20
CA LEU A 139 11.23 -7.02 2.40
C LEU A 139 10.56 -8.37 2.21
N SER A 140 9.40 -8.40 1.56
CA SER A 140 8.72 -9.66 1.21
C SER A 140 9.56 -10.54 0.29
N LEU A 141 10.44 -9.97 -0.55
CA LEU A 141 11.38 -10.76 -1.36
C LEU A 141 12.42 -11.47 -0.49
N TYR A 142 12.91 -10.82 0.56
CA TYR A 142 13.96 -11.32 1.46
C TYR A 142 13.45 -12.02 2.72
N ASP A 143 12.14 -12.27 2.81
CA ASP A 143 11.55 -12.99 3.93
C ASP A 143 12.03 -14.46 3.97
N THR A 144 12.59 -14.88 5.10
CA THR A 144 13.11 -16.24 5.33
C THR A 144 12.01 -17.28 5.49
N ASN A 145 10.77 -16.86 5.79
CA ASN A 145 9.60 -17.73 5.97
C ASN A 145 8.92 -18.10 4.64
N ARG A 146 9.44 -17.61 3.50
CA ARG A 146 8.91 -18.00 2.19
C ARG A 146 9.07 -19.50 1.96
N ILE A 147 8.07 -20.07 1.29
CA ILE A 147 8.09 -21.45 0.83
C ILE A 147 9.25 -21.61 -0.16
N LYS A 148 10.21 -22.47 0.16
CA LYS A 148 11.47 -22.66 -0.60
C LYS A 148 11.32 -23.61 -1.78
N GLY A 149 10.29 -24.47 -1.78
CA GLY A 149 10.04 -25.46 -2.80
C GLY A 149 8.63 -26.04 -2.70
N PRO A 150 8.17 -26.79 -3.72
CA PRO A 150 6.85 -27.38 -3.71
C PRO A 150 6.73 -28.46 -2.63
N GLN A 151 5.52 -28.61 -2.08
CA GLN A 151 5.21 -29.59 -1.05
C GLN A 151 3.89 -30.31 -1.38
N VAL A 152 3.77 -31.55 -0.95
CA VAL A 152 2.56 -32.38 -1.09
C VAL A 152 2.10 -32.80 0.29
N LYS A 153 0.78 -32.87 0.48
CA LYS A 153 0.20 -33.33 1.74
C LYS A 153 0.35 -34.83 1.87
N ASP A 154 0.93 -35.28 2.98
CA ASP A 154 1.09 -36.68 3.35
C ASP A 154 0.47 -36.88 4.75
N GLY A 155 -0.74 -37.42 4.78
CA GLY A 155 -1.57 -37.50 6.00
C GLY A 155 -1.82 -36.11 6.61
N ALA A 156 -1.28 -35.89 7.82
CA ALA A 156 -1.40 -34.62 8.55
C ALA A 156 -0.21 -33.66 8.33
N ARG A 157 0.82 -34.05 7.57
CA ARG A 157 2.05 -33.27 7.38
C ARG A 157 2.24 -32.87 5.92
N TRP A 158 3.08 -31.85 5.70
CA TRP A 158 3.55 -31.48 4.37
C TRP A 158 4.94 -32.09 4.14
N LYS A 159 5.15 -32.66 2.96
CA LYS A 159 6.41 -33.28 2.55
C LYS A 159 6.94 -32.56 1.31
N ASP A 160 8.22 -32.23 1.33
CA ASP A 160 8.90 -31.61 0.18
C ASP A 160 8.90 -32.54 -1.04
N THR A 161 8.76 -31.96 -2.23
CA THR A 161 8.75 -32.67 -3.52
C THR A 161 9.47 -31.82 -4.58
N THR A 162 9.48 -32.29 -5.82
CA THR A 162 10.02 -31.56 -6.98
C THR A 162 8.91 -31.08 -7.91
N TRP A 163 9.16 -30.01 -8.67
CA TRP A 163 8.20 -29.53 -9.67
C TRP A 163 7.86 -30.60 -10.72
N GLN A 164 8.84 -31.42 -11.10
CA GLN A 164 8.62 -32.52 -12.05
C GLN A 164 7.68 -33.60 -11.49
N GLU A 165 7.74 -33.87 -10.19
CA GLU A 165 6.80 -34.80 -9.53
C GLU A 165 5.39 -34.20 -9.46
N ILE A 166 5.27 -32.91 -9.13
CA ILE A 166 3.98 -32.19 -9.17
C ILE A 166 3.36 -32.29 -10.56
N ASP A 167 4.12 -32.03 -11.63
CA ASP A 167 3.63 -32.10 -13.01
C ASP A 167 3.14 -33.51 -13.37
N LYS A 168 3.90 -34.55 -13.00
CA LYS A 168 3.51 -35.95 -13.22
C LYS A 168 2.22 -36.32 -12.50
N MET A 169 2.00 -35.78 -11.30
CA MET A 169 0.77 -36.01 -10.54
C MET A 169 -0.42 -35.21 -11.09
N MET A 170 -0.21 -33.95 -11.48
CA MET A 170 -1.29 -33.04 -11.84
C MET A 170 -1.79 -33.24 -13.26
N VAL A 171 -0.90 -33.37 -14.26
CA VAL A 171 -1.28 -33.40 -15.69
C VAL A 171 -2.33 -34.47 -16.02
N PRO A 172 -2.24 -35.72 -15.51
CA PRO A 172 -3.25 -36.74 -15.77
C PRO A 172 -4.64 -36.40 -15.21
N THR A 173 -4.71 -35.62 -14.12
CA THR A 173 -5.98 -35.28 -13.44
C THR A 173 -6.78 -34.18 -14.13
N LEU A 174 -6.16 -33.43 -15.06
CA LEU A 174 -6.79 -32.29 -15.74
C LEU A 174 -7.87 -32.72 -16.73
N SER A 175 -7.81 -33.94 -17.27
CA SER A 175 -8.71 -34.41 -18.33
C SER A 175 -10.05 -34.94 -17.81
N SER A 176 -10.17 -35.25 -16.51
CA SER A 176 -11.29 -35.98 -15.92
C SER A 176 -12.15 -35.19 -14.93
N ASN A 177 -11.78 -33.94 -14.62
CA ASN A 177 -12.38 -33.18 -13.52
C ASN A 177 -12.87 -31.78 -13.93
N GLY A 178 -13.78 -31.22 -13.12
CA GLY A 178 -14.13 -29.80 -13.18
C GLY A 178 -13.02 -28.94 -12.57
N ILE A 179 -12.30 -28.17 -13.38
CA ILE A 179 -11.18 -27.35 -12.93
C ILE A 179 -11.69 -25.98 -12.46
N ARG A 180 -11.15 -25.46 -11.36
CA ARG A 180 -11.39 -24.10 -10.88
C ARG A 180 -10.06 -23.38 -10.69
N ILE A 181 -9.88 -22.26 -11.36
CA ILE A 181 -8.74 -21.36 -11.16
C ILE A 181 -9.25 -20.18 -10.36
N ILE A 182 -8.69 -19.97 -9.17
CA ILE A 182 -8.98 -18.79 -8.35
C ILE A 182 -7.78 -17.86 -8.46
N SER A 183 -8.01 -16.63 -8.91
CA SER A 183 -6.97 -15.61 -9.00
C SER A 183 -7.47 -14.28 -8.44
N HIS A 184 -6.56 -13.37 -8.13
CA HIS A 184 -6.89 -11.96 -7.97
C HIS A 184 -7.15 -11.29 -9.33
N THR A 185 -7.53 -10.01 -9.31
CA THR A 185 -7.55 -9.17 -10.51
C THR A 185 -6.26 -9.34 -11.32
N ASN A 186 -6.39 -9.89 -12.53
CA ASN A 186 -5.26 -10.10 -13.42
C ASN A 186 -5.13 -8.92 -14.39
N MET A 187 -4.06 -8.14 -14.25
CA MET A 187 -3.77 -7.00 -15.14
C MET A 187 -2.78 -7.35 -16.27
N SER A 188 -2.36 -8.62 -16.39
CA SER A 188 -1.36 -9.05 -17.38
C SER A 188 -2.02 -9.62 -18.65
N PRO A 189 -1.81 -9.02 -19.84
CA PRO A 189 -2.31 -9.58 -21.09
C PRO A 189 -1.78 -10.98 -21.40
N THR A 190 -0.52 -11.27 -21.07
CA THR A 190 0.09 -12.58 -21.30
C THR A 190 -0.50 -13.64 -20.38
N SER A 191 -0.76 -13.31 -19.12
CA SER A 191 -1.41 -14.22 -18.18
C SER A 191 -2.87 -14.48 -18.57
N LYS A 192 -3.62 -13.45 -19.00
CA LYS A 192 -4.97 -13.63 -19.56
C LYS A 192 -4.98 -14.55 -20.77
N LYS A 193 -4.01 -14.38 -21.68
CA LYS A 193 -3.86 -15.26 -22.86
C LYS A 193 -3.57 -16.71 -22.45
N ALA A 194 -2.63 -16.94 -21.53
CA ALA A 194 -2.30 -18.28 -21.05
C ALA A 194 -3.50 -18.98 -20.38
N ILE A 195 -4.28 -18.24 -19.58
CA ILE A 195 -5.51 -18.77 -18.98
C ILE A 195 -6.56 -19.08 -20.06
N ALA A 196 -6.71 -18.23 -21.08
CA ALA A 196 -7.63 -18.50 -22.18
C ALA A 196 -7.24 -19.75 -22.98
N GLU A 197 -5.94 -19.94 -23.27
CA GLU A 197 -5.42 -21.15 -23.91
C GLU A 197 -5.65 -22.40 -23.04
N PHE A 198 -5.49 -22.27 -21.72
CA PHE A 198 -5.79 -23.34 -20.78
C PHE A 198 -7.28 -23.72 -20.77
N VAL A 199 -8.18 -22.73 -20.74
CA VAL A 199 -9.64 -22.94 -20.80
C VAL A 199 -10.05 -23.57 -22.13
N ALA A 200 -9.44 -23.14 -23.24
CA ALA A 200 -9.69 -23.73 -24.56
C ALA A 200 -9.29 -25.21 -24.61
N LYS A 201 -8.17 -25.58 -23.97
CA LYS A 201 -7.72 -26.97 -23.85
C LYS A 201 -8.57 -27.81 -22.89
N TYR A 202 -9.07 -27.18 -21.81
CA TYR A 202 -9.88 -27.83 -20.78
C TYR A 202 -11.22 -27.10 -20.57
N PRO A 203 -12.25 -27.37 -21.40
CA PRO A 203 -13.50 -26.61 -21.42
C PRO A 203 -14.30 -26.61 -20.12
N ASN A 204 -14.08 -27.60 -19.23
CA ASN A 204 -14.73 -27.67 -17.91
C ASN A 204 -14.11 -26.73 -16.85
N THR A 205 -13.10 -25.93 -17.25
CA THR A 205 -12.43 -24.96 -16.39
C THR A 205 -13.32 -23.73 -16.16
N LYS A 206 -13.48 -23.32 -14.90
CA LYS A 206 -14.01 -22.00 -14.55
C LYS A 206 -12.93 -21.17 -13.88
N VAL A 207 -12.77 -19.94 -14.35
CA VAL A 207 -11.87 -18.95 -13.76
C VAL A 207 -12.70 -18.03 -12.88
N VAL A 208 -12.29 -17.87 -11.63
CA VAL A 208 -12.97 -17.06 -10.62
C VAL A 208 -11.98 -16.01 -10.14
N THR A 209 -12.32 -14.74 -10.35
CA THR A 209 -11.59 -13.62 -9.77
C THR A 209 -12.11 -13.37 -8.36
N TYR A 210 -11.20 -13.31 -7.39
CA TYR A 210 -11.50 -13.02 -6.00
C TYR A 210 -10.55 -11.95 -5.46
N ASP A 211 -11.12 -10.79 -5.14
CA ASP A 211 -10.43 -9.71 -4.45
C ASP A 211 -11.04 -9.54 -3.05
N PRO A 212 -10.24 -9.65 -1.96
CA PRO A 212 -10.74 -9.49 -0.60
C PRO A 212 -11.37 -8.11 -0.35
N VAL A 213 -10.80 -7.07 -0.94
CA VAL A 213 -11.35 -5.70 -0.95
C VAL A 213 -11.93 -5.46 -2.33
N SER A 214 -13.24 -5.64 -2.44
CA SER A 214 -13.97 -5.64 -3.71
C SER A 214 -14.37 -4.23 -4.14
N ALA A 215 -14.26 -3.97 -5.45
CA ALA A 215 -14.88 -2.84 -6.14
C ALA A 215 -16.08 -3.28 -7.02
N SER A 216 -16.58 -4.51 -6.84
CA SER A 216 -17.55 -5.14 -7.76
C SER A 216 -18.80 -4.31 -8.00
N ALA A 217 -19.37 -3.68 -6.96
CA ALA A 217 -20.57 -2.88 -7.13
C ALA A 217 -20.38 -1.66 -8.04
N LEU A 218 -19.19 -1.04 -8.02
CA LEU A 218 -18.83 0.06 -8.91
C LEU A 218 -18.75 -0.46 -10.35
N LEU A 219 -18.12 -1.62 -10.56
CA LEU A 219 -18.01 -2.25 -11.87
C LEU A 219 -19.38 -2.66 -12.43
N ASP A 220 -20.24 -3.25 -11.57
CA ASP A 220 -21.60 -3.69 -11.91
C ASP A 220 -22.46 -2.50 -12.29
N ALA A 221 -22.41 -1.41 -11.52
CA ALA A 221 -23.16 -0.19 -11.82
C ALA A 221 -22.74 0.45 -13.14
N ASN A 222 -21.44 0.41 -13.48
CA ASN A 222 -20.96 0.90 -14.76
C ASN A 222 -21.34 -0.01 -15.93
N GLN A 223 -21.37 -1.33 -15.71
CA GLN A 223 -21.90 -2.27 -16.68
C GLN A 223 -23.38 -2.00 -16.99
N LEU A 224 -24.18 -1.68 -15.97
CA LEU A 224 -25.61 -1.39 -16.11
C LEU A 224 -25.87 -0.04 -16.80
N ASN A 225 -25.13 1.01 -16.43
CA ASN A 225 -25.36 2.35 -16.99
C ASN A 225 -24.70 2.57 -18.35
N PHE A 226 -23.53 1.98 -18.59
CA PHE A 226 -22.68 2.31 -19.75
C PHE A 226 -22.31 1.09 -20.60
N GLY A 227 -22.69 -0.13 -20.20
CA GLY A 227 -22.33 -1.34 -20.92
C GLY A 227 -20.88 -1.79 -20.69
N VAL A 228 -20.13 -1.12 -19.81
CA VAL A 228 -18.70 -1.38 -19.57
C VAL A 228 -18.46 -1.71 -18.10
N ARG A 229 -18.08 -2.97 -17.81
CA ARG A 229 -17.65 -3.42 -16.48
C ARG A 229 -16.20 -3.00 -16.19
N ALA A 230 -16.00 -1.74 -15.77
CA ALA A 230 -14.68 -1.22 -15.40
C ALA A 230 -14.77 -0.03 -14.45
N VAL A 231 -13.64 0.40 -13.89
CA VAL A 231 -13.53 1.66 -13.15
C VAL A 231 -13.44 2.80 -14.17
N PRO A 232 -14.20 3.90 -14.04
CA PRO A 232 -14.04 5.04 -14.93
C PRO A 232 -12.74 5.78 -14.60
N SER A 233 -12.19 6.51 -15.56
CA SER A 233 -11.09 7.42 -15.29
C SER A 233 -11.58 8.62 -14.50
N TYR A 234 -10.95 8.86 -13.35
CA TYR A 234 -11.24 9.99 -12.46
C TYR A 234 -10.17 11.07 -12.63
N HIS A 235 -10.58 12.29 -12.97
CA HIS A 235 -9.70 13.44 -13.12
C HIS A 235 -9.88 14.42 -11.96
N PHE A 236 -9.24 14.10 -10.83
CA PHE A 236 -9.28 14.95 -9.63
C PHE A 236 -8.64 16.32 -9.85
N ASP A 237 -7.74 16.45 -10.83
CA ASP A 237 -7.06 17.69 -11.21
C ASP A 237 -7.99 18.67 -11.94
N LYS A 238 -9.11 18.19 -12.50
CA LYS A 238 -10.13 19.00 -13.18
C LYS A 238 -11.30 19.36 -12.29
N ALA A 239 -11.34 18.85 -11.05
CA ALA A 239 -12.45 19.07 -10.13
C ALA A 239 -12.18 20.25 -9.18
N SER A 240 -13.07 21.24 -9.21
CA SER A 240 -13.10 22.36 -8.26
C SER A 240 -13.77 21.99 -6.93
N VAL A 241 -14.75 21.08 -6.97
CA VAL A 241 -15.45 20.57 -5.77
C VAL A 241 -15.54 19.06 -5.85
N ILE A 242 -14.98 18.38 -4.84
CA ILE A 242 -14.92 16.93 -4.73
C ILE A 242 -15.74 16.52 -3.51
N VAL A 243 -16.69 15.60 -3.71
CA VAL A 243 -17.48 14.99 -2.64
C VAL A 243 -17.21 13.50 -2.64
N SER A 244 -16.70 12.99 -1.54
CA SER A 244 -16.30 11.60 -1.40
C SER A 244 -17.10 10.91 -0.31
N PHE A 245 -17.73 9.80 -0.64
CA PHE A 245 -18.52 8.95 0.25
C PHE A 245 -17.71 7.71 0.65
N ASN A 246 -17.09 7.75 1.83
CA ASN A 246 -16.20 6.69 2.35
C ASN A 246 -15.06 6.28 1.39
N ALA A 247 -14.79 7.05 0.31
CA ALA A 247 -13.71 6.74 -0.60
C ALA A 247 -12.42 7.36 -0.12
N ASP A 248 -11.50 6.52 0.35
CA ASP A 248 -10.17 6.93 0.78
C ASP A 248 -9.19 6.97 -0.41
N PHE A 249 -9.44 7.87 -1.37
CA PHE A 249 -8.68 7.98 -2.61
C PHE A 249 -7.24 8.47 -2.43
N LEU A 250 -6.90 9.06 -1.28
CA LEU A 250 -5.50 9.37 -0.94
C LEU A 250 -4.77 8.20 -0.29
N GLY A 251 -5.49 7.20 0.21
CA GLY A 251 -4.91 6.08 0.97
C GLY A 251 -5.00 4.75 0.26
N THR A 252 -6.21 4.21 0.06
CA THR A 252 -6.42 2.80 -0.31
C THR A 252 -7.42 2.56 -1.44
N TRP A 253 -8.20 3.56 -1.83
CA TRP A 253 -9.27 3.38 -2.80
C TRP A 253 -8.76 3.41 -4.25
N ILE A 254 -8.93 2.27 -4.94
CA ILE A 254 -8.63 2.01 -6.35
C ILE A 254 -7.20 2.35 -6.79
N SER A 255 -6.87 3.63 -6.99
CA SER A 255 -5.55 4.08 -7.45
C SER A 255 -5.02 5.29 -6.67
N PRO A 256 -4.58 5.10 -5.41
CA PRO A 256 -4.20 6.23 -4.55
C PRO A 256 -3.04 7.06 -5.06
N ILE A 257 -2.08 6.45 -5.77
CA ILE A 257 -0.91 7.16 -6.31
C ILE A 257 -1.35 8.14 -7.40
N GLU A 258 -2.20 7.68 -8.32
CA GLU A 258 -2.73 8.47 -9.42
C GLU A 258 -3.61 9.61 -8.89
N TYR A 259 -4.57 9.28 -8.04
CA TYR A 259 -5.55 10.24 -7.52
C TYR A 259 -4.94 11.27 -6.58
N ALA A 260 -3.96 10.89 -5.75
CA ALA A 260 -3.25 11.85 -4.91
C ALA A 260 -2.43 12.85 -5.74
N ALA A 261 -1.79 12.38 -6.82
CA ALA A 261 -1.03 13.26 -7.71
C ALA A 261 -1.93 14.29 -8.40
N ASP A 262 -3.13 13.87 -8.83
CA ASP A 262 -4.08 14.78 -9.47
C ASP A 262 -4.77 15.71 -8.46
N PHE A 263 -5.15 15.21 -7.29
CA PHE A 263 -5.68 16.04 -6.20
C PHE A 263 -4.68 17.12 -5.75
N ALA A 264 -3.38 16.78 -5.62
CA ALA A 264 -2.35 17.72 -5.21
C ALA A 264 -2.22 18.92 -6.16
N LYS A 265 -2.42 18.73 -7.48
CA LYS A 265 -2.42 19.84 -8.45
C LYS A 265 -3.54 20.85 -8.17
N GLY A 266 -4.73 20.36 -7.83
CA GLY A 266 -5.87 21.19 -7.47
C GLY A 266 -5.69 21.93 -6.14
N ARG A 267 -4.74 21.49 -5.30
CA ARG A 267 -4.44 22.12 -4.00
C ARG A 267 -3.29 23.11 -4.03
N ALA A 268 -2.51 23.15 -5.10
CA ALA A 268 -1.35 24.03 -5.21
C ALA A 268 -1.76 25.48 -5.51
N ILE A 269 -1.42 26.42 -4.61
CA ILE A 269 -1.59 27.87 -4.86
C ILE A 269 -0.29 28.41 -5.45
N ASN A 270 -0.30 28.68 -6.75
CA ASN A 270 0.86 29.24 -7.46
C ASN A 270 0.87 30.78 -7.48
N ASP A 271 -0.29 31.41 -7.33
CA ASP A 271 -0.45 32.87 -7.31
C ASP A 271 -1.45 33.26 -6.21
N VAL A 272 -0.98 33.98 -5.20
CA VAL A 272 -1.78 34.42 -4.05
C VAL A 272 -2.86 35.41 -4.47
N THR A 273 -2.65 36.17 -5.54
CA THR A 273 -3.59 37.18 -6.03
C THR A 273 -4.77 36.59 -6.79
N LYS A 274 -4.66 35.34 -7.25
CA LYS A 274 -5.71 34.55 -7.93
C LYS A 274 -5.82 33.15 -7.31
N ALA A 275 -5.74 33.08 -5.99
CA ALA A 275 -5.77 31.80 -5.29
C ALA A 275 -7.09 31.05 -5.57
N SER A 276 -6.97 29.88 -6.17
CA SER A 276 -8.05 28.92 -6.37
C SER A 276 -7.58 27.56 -5.90
N MET A 277 -8.47 26.81 -5.27
CA MET A 277 -8.16 25.53 -4.66
C MET A 277 -9.35 24.59 -4.81
N SER A 278 -9.09 23.34 -5.15
CA SER A 278 -10.10 22.28 -5.15
C SER A 278 -10.61 22.06 -3.74
N ARG A 279 -11.92 22.17 -3.53
CA ARG A 279 -12.55 21.91 -2.24
C ARG A 279 -12.85 20.41 -2.09
N LEU A 280 -12.47 19.83 -0.96
CA LEU A 280 -12.74 18.44 -0.62
C LEU A 280 -13.73 18.34 0.54
N ILE A 281 -14.86 17.68 0.27
CA ILE A 281 -15.84 17.27 1.28
C ILE A 281 -15.82 15.75 1.41
N GLN A 282 -15.45 15.27 2.60
CA GLN A 282 -15.45 13.85 2.92
C GLN A 282 -16.67 13.50 3.78
N VAL A 283 -17.53 12.62 3.28
CA VAL A 283 -18.65 12.03 4.02
C VAL A 283 -18.25 10.62 4.44
N GLU A 284 -17.94 10.44 5.72
CA GLU A 284 -17.39 9.17 6.19
C GLU A 284 -17.73 8.81 7.64
N ASN A 285 -17.55 7.53 7.97
CA ASN A 285 -17.87 6.95 9.28
C ASN A 285 -16.65 6.76 10.21
N HIS A 286 -15.45 6.64 9.66
CA HIS A 286 -14.17 6.61 10.38
C HIS A 286 -13.27 7.73 9.87
N MET A 287 -12.17 8.04 10.55
CA MET A 287 -11.19 9.00 10.02
C MET A 287 -10.31 8.29 8.99
N SER A 288 -10.29 8.78 7.76
CA SER A 288 -9.38 8.30 6.70
C SER A 288 -8.25 9.30 6.42
N LEU A 289 -7.27 8.91 5.60
CA LEU A 289 -6.24 9.84 5.12
C LEU A 289 -6.88 10.95 4.28
N THR A 290 -7.85 10.58 3.45
CA THR A 290 -8.64 11.52 2.65
C THR A 290 -9.44 12.48 3.54
N GLY A 291 -10.10 11.98 4.58
CA GLY A 291 -10.86 12.80 5.52
C GLY A 291 -10.01 13.73 6.37
N SER A 292 -8.78 13.33 6.70
CA SER A 292 -7.82 14.18 7.42
C SER A 292 -7.31 15.35 6.56
N ASN A 293 -7.35 15.21 5.23
CA ASN A 293 -6.96 16.24 4.27
C ASN A 293 -8.17 16.98 3.66
N ALA A 294 -9.39 16.68 4.13
CA ALA A 294 -10.61 17.33 3.64
C ALA A 294 -10.81 18.70 4.27
N ASP A 295 -11.35 19.66 3.51
CA ASP A 295 -11.73 20.97 4.04
C ASP A 295 -12.95 20.87 4.97
N ASN A 296 -13.87 19.96 4.62
CA ASN A 296 -15.03 19.65 5.43
C ASN A 296 -15.23 18.15 5.54
N ARG A 297 -15.38 17.68 6.77
CA ARG A 297 -15.71 16.28 7.07
C ARG A 297 -17.11 16.18 7.67
N ILE A 298 -17.97 15.42 7.01
CA ILE A 298 -19.34 15.14 7.45
C ILE A 298 -19.36 13.72 8.02
N LEU A 299 -19.54 13.62 9.33
CA LEU A 299 -19.62 12.34 10.02
C LEU A 299 -21.00 11.72 9.84
N VAL A 300 -21.04 10.50 9.35
CA VAL A 300 -22.25 9.67 9.22
C VAL A 300 -21.99 8.29 9.80
N ARG A 301 -23.03 7.60 10.29
CA ARG A 301 -22.88 6.18 10.68
C ARG A 301 -22.73 5.30 9.43
N PRO A 302 -22.14 4.10 9.53
CA PRO A 302 -22.14 3.15 8.41
C PRO A 302 -23.55 2.88 7.85
N SER A 303 -24.56 2.79 8.73
CA SER A 303 -25.97 2.61 8.35
C SER A 303 -26.59 3.82 7.67
N GLU A 304 -25.99 5.00 7.82
CA GLU A 304 -26.48 6.26 7.24
C GLU A 304 -25.84 6.55 5.87
N GLN A 305 -24.81 5.79 5.44
CA GLN A 305 -24.06 6.06 4.21
C GLN A 305 -24.95 6.05 2.96
N GLY A 306 -25.75 4.99 2.79
CA GLY A 306 -26.67 4.88 1.65
C GLY A 306 -27.75 5.96 1.68
N VAL A 307 -28.23 6.32 2.87
CA VAL A 307 -29.22 7.40 3.08
C VAL A 307 -28.61 8.77 2.76
N ALA A 308 -27.33 8.99 3.07
CA ALA A 308 -26.60 10.20 2.72
C ALA A 308 -26.43 10.37 1.20
N ILE A 309 -26.13 9.28 0.49
CA ILE A 309 -26.08 9.26 -0.98
C ILE A 309 -27.48 9.51 -1.57
N ALA A 310 -28.51 8.86 -1.04
CA ALA A 310 -29.90 9.07 -1.47
C ALA A 310 -30.36 10.52 -1.24
N HIS A 311 -29.99 11.13 -0.12
CA HIS A 311 -30.28 12.54 0.17
C HIS A 311 -29.62 13.46 -0.86
N LEU A 312 -28.34 13.25 -1.16
CA LEU A 312 -27.64 14.03 -2.19
C LEU A 312 -28.28 13.83 -3.58
N TYR A 313 -28.65 12.60 -3.92
CA TYR A 313 -29.33 12.28 -5.16
C TYR A 313 -30.66 13.02 -5.29
N ASN A 314 -31.48 13.02 -4.23
CA ASN A 314 -32.77 13.72 -4.21
C ASN A 314 -32.63 15.22 -4.37
N GLU A 315 -31.60 15.82 -3.76
CA GLU A 315 -31.31 17.25 -3.89
C GLU A 315 -30.84 17.62 -5.30
N ILE A 316 -30.12 16.73 -6.02
CA ILE A 316 -29.53 17.03 -7.33
C ILE A 316 -30.42 16.59 -8.50
N VAL A 317 -30.82 15.33 -8.50
CA VAL A 317 -31.56 14.67 -9.58
C VAL A 317 -33.07 14.68 -9.30
N GLY A 318 -33.46 14.43 -8.06
CA GLY A 318 -34.87 14.31 -7.64
C GLY A 318 -35.47 12.92 -7.90
N GLY A 319 -36.62 12.66 -7.25
CA GLY A 319 -37.42 11.44 -7.47
C GLY A 319 -36.79 10.13 -6.99
N GLY A 320 -35.78 10.16 -6.12
CA GLY A 320 -35.09 8.99 -5.60
C GLY A 320 -35.75 8.37 -4.36
N PRO A 321 -35.09 7.37 -3.75
CA PRO A 321 -35.59 6.67 -2.57
C PRO A 321 -35.67 7.58 -1.34
N SER A 322 -36.42 7.16 -0.31
CA SER A 322 -36.49 7.91 0.96
C SER A 322 -35.09 8.12 1.54
N SER A 323 -34.84 9.34 2.01
CA SER A 323 -33.63 9.73 2.73
C SER A 323 -33.87 9.93 4.24
N ASP A 324 -34.91 9.28 4.78
CA ASP A 324 -35.21 9.29 6.21
C ASP A 324 -34.15 8.51 7.00
N GLY A 325 -33.88 8.95 8.24
CA GLY A 325 -32.89 8.32 9.11
C GLY A 325 -31.47 8.88 9.01
N LEU A 326 -31.23 9.85 8.11
CA LEU A 326 -29.99 10.63 8.12
C LEU A 326 -30.01 11.65 9.26
N ASN A 327 -28.92 11.74 10.03
CA ASN A 327 -28.82 12.70 11.12
C ASN A 327 -28.94 14.16 10.62
N ASP A 328 -29.59 15.03 11.39
CA ASP A 328 -29.93 16.40 10.98
C ASP A 328 -28.72 17.25 10.58
N LYS A 329 -27.57 17.02 11.24
CA LYS A 329 -26.34 17.74 10.96
C LYS A 329 -25.81 17.37 9.58
N ALA A 330 -25.74 16.08 9.27
CA ALA A 330 -25.33 15.58 7.97
C ALA A 330 -26.35 15.98 6.88
N LYS A 331 -27.65 15.87 7.14
CA LYS A 331 -28.71 16.29 6.20
C LYS A 331 -28.55 17.77 5.80
N LYS A 332 -28.42 18.67 6.78
CA LYS A 332 -28.19 20.10 6.54
C LYS A 332 -26.87 20.37 5.79
N ALA A 333 -25.81 19.63 6.12
CA ALA A 333 -24.52 19.78 5.46
C ALA A 333 -24.60 19.32 3.99
N ILE A 334 -25.19 18.17 3.73
CA ILE A 334 -25.32 17.60 2.38
C ILE A 334 -26.22 18.45 1.48
N SER A 335 -27.30 19.06 1.99
CA SER A 335 -28.10 20.00 1.18
C SER A 335 -27.29 21.25 0.76
N LYS A 336 -26.37 21.73 1.60
CA LYS A 336 -25.44 22.81 1.21
C LYS A 336 -24.44 22.34 0.15
N VAL A 337 -23.90 21.13 0.33
CA VAL A 337 -23.00 20.51 -0.66
C VAL A 337 -23.71 20.32 -2.01
N ALA A 338 -24.98 19.92 -2.02
CA ALA A 338 -25.76 19.78 -3.24
C ALA A 338 -25.88 21.11 -4.00
N SER A 339 -26.15 22.20 -3.28
CA SER A 339 -26.20 23.56 -3.86
C SER A 339 -24.86 23.98 -4.44
N GLU A 340 -23.77 23.67 -3.74
CA GLU A 340 -22.40 23.96 -4.20
C GLU A 340 -22.03 23.15 -5.45
N LEU A 341 -22.33 21.85 -5.48
CA LEU A 341 -22.13 20.99 -6.65
C LEU A 341 -22.89 21.52 -7.87
N LYS A 342 -24.16 21.92 -7.70
CA LYS A 342 -24.95 22.53 -8.78
C LYS A 342 -24.33 23.83 -9.31
N SER A 343 -23.67 24.61 -8.46
CA SER A 343 -22.97 25.83 -8.89
C SER A 343 -21.67 25.55 -9.66
N LYS A 344 -21.18 24.30 -9.66
CA LYS A 344 -19.90 23.87 -10.26
C LYS A 344 -20.09 22.71 -11.25
N GLN A 345 -21.23 22.67 -11.95
CA GLN A 345 -21.50 21.70 -13.02
C GLN A 345 -20.33 21.63 -14.03
N GLY A 346 -19.97 20.40 -14.44
CA GLY A 346 -18.84 20.11 -15.33
C GLY A 346 -17.45 20.31 -14.72
N SER A 347 -17.35 20.78 -13.48
CA SER A 347 -16.10 20.95 -12.73
C SER A 347 -16.20 20.39 -11.31
N SER A 348 -17.13 19.47 -11.09
CA SER A 348 -17.34 18.80 -9.82
C SER A 348 -17.02 17.32 -9.94
N LEU A 349 -16.86 16.62 -8.82
CA LEU A 349 -16.68 15.18 -8.83
C LEU A 349 -17.31 14.55 -7.58
N VAL A 350 -18.13 13.52 -7.78
CA VAL A 350 -18.71 12.75 -6.68
C VAL A 350 -18.23 11.30 -6.77
N VAL A 351 -17.63 10.79 -5.69
CA VAL A 351 -17.08 9.42 -5.65
C VAL A 351 -17.61 8.66 -4.43
N SER A 352 -17.64 7.33 -4.52
CA SER A 352 -18.07 6.47 -3.41
C SER A 352 -17.30 5.15 -3.40
N ALA A 353 -16.91 4.69 -2.21
CA ALA A 353 -16.36 3.35 -2.00
C ALA A 353 -17.41 2.34 -1.54
N SER A 354 -18.70 2.67 -1.64
CA SER A 354 -19.76 1.72 -1.30
C SER A 354 -19.70 0.49 -2.21
N ASN A 355 -19.80 -0.69 -1.60
CA ASN A 355 -19.94 -1.95 -2.32
C ASN A 355 -21.41 -2.36 -2.47
N ASN A 356 -22.27 -1.40 -2.82
CA ASN A 356 -23.69 -1.59 -3.12
C ASN A 356 -24.01 -1.02 -4.52
N VAL A 357 -24.59 -1.85 -5.39
CA VAL A 357 -24.85 -1.48 -6.80
C VAL A 357 -25.81 -0.29 -6.89
N SER A 358 -26.88 -0.28 -6.10
CA SER A 358 -27.87 0.81 -6.10
C SER A 358 -27.26 2.14 -5.67
N GLU A 359 -26.36 2.13 -4.70
CA GLU A 359 -25.64 3.34 -4.27
C GLU A 359 -24.71 3.86 -5.38
N GLN A 360 -23.99 2.97 -6.06
CA GLN A 360 -23.12 3.34 -7.18
C GLN A 360 -23.93 3.85 -8.38
N LEU A 361 -25.12 3.28 -8.66
CA LEU A 361 -26.04 3.81 -9.67
C LEU A 361 -26.49 5.24 -9.36
N MET A 362 -26.79 5.56 -8.09
CA MET A 362 -27.10 6.92 -7.67
C MET A 362 -25.91 7.87 -7.85
N ILE A 363 -24.70 7.43 -7.50
CA ILE A 363 -23.46 8.22 -7.72
C ILE A 363 -23.23 8.50 -9.21
N ASN A 364 -23.45 7.50 -10.06
CA ASN A 364 -23.35 7.68 -11.50
C ASN A 364 -24.38 8.68 -12.02
N ALA A 365 -25.63 8.58 -11.57
CA ALA A 365 -26.68 9.51 -11.95
C ALA A 365 -26.45 10.94 -11.45
N ILE A 366 -25.91 11.13 -10.24
CA ILE A 366 -25.48 12.44 -9.73
C ILE A 366 -24.41 13.05 -10.63
N ASN A 367 -23.34 12.31 -10.94
CA ASN A 367 -22.28 12.80 -11.82
C ASN A 367 -22.80 13.11 -13.23
N ASN A 368 -23.76 12.33 -13.73
CA ASN A 368 -24.39 12.58 -15.02
C ASN A 368 -25.21 13.88 -15.01
N ALA A 369 -26.05 14.08 -13.99
CA ALA A 369 -26.84 15.30 -13.83
C ALA A 369 -25.98 16.56 -13.62
N LEU A 370 -24.78 16.40 -13.06
CA LEU A 370 -23.82 17.48 -12.88
C LEU A 370 -22.95 17.74 -14.13
N GLY A 371 -23.08 16.94 -15.20
CA GLY A 371 -22.28 17.10 -16.42
C GLY A 371 -20.81 16.71 -16.25
N ASN A 372 -20.50 15.81 -15.30
CA ASN A 372 -19.12 15.42 -14.97
C ASN A 372 -18.53 14.40 -15.96
N TYR A 373 -19.38 13.66 -16.68
CA TYR A 373 -18.92 12.73 -17.73
C TYR A 373 -18.37 13.51 -18.93
N GLY A 374 -17.15 13.16 -19.37
CA GLY A 374 -16.39 13.87 -20.41
C GLY A 374 -15.53 15.02 -19.88
N THR A 375 -15.65 15.39 -18.59
CA THR A 375 -14.87 16.47 -17.97
C THR A 375 -13.99 15.93 -16.84
N THR A 376 -14.56 15.70 -15.66
CA THR A 376 -13.89 15.17 -14.47
C THR A 376 -13.96 13.65 -14.36
N LEU A 377 -14.80 13.01 -15.18
CA LEU A 377 -15.01 11.56 -15.21
C LEU A 377 -15.10 11.07 -16.67
N ASP A 378 -14.47 9.94 -17.00
CA ASP A 378 -14.54 9.38 -18.36
C ASP A 378 -14.65 7.85 -18.34
N ILE A 379 -15.64 7.31 -19.05
CA ILE A 379 -15.86 5.86 -19.20
C ILE A 379 -15.28 5.31 -20.51
N SER A 380 -14.91 6.17 -21.46
CA SER A 380 -14.34 5.78 -22.76
C SER A 380 -12.90 5.26 -22.64
N MET A 381 -12.17 5.73 -21.64
CA MET A 381 -10.84 5.26 -21.26
C MET A 381 -10.90 4.68 -19.84
N PRO A 382 -11.50 3.51 -19.62
CA PRO A 382 -11.66 2.98 -18.29
C PRO A 382 -10.34 2.42 -17.73
N SER A 383 -10.22 2.44 -16.40
CA SER A 383 -9.19 1.72 -15.67
C SER A 383 -9.63 0.29 -15.40
N TYR A 384 -8.75 -0.66 -15.72
CA TYR A 384 -8.91 -2.08 -15.43
C TYR A 384 -8.15 -2.50 -14.17
N GLN A 385 -7.91 -1.57 -13.26
CA GLN A 385 -7.55 -1.90 -11.88
C GLN A 385 -8.81 -2.44 -11.19
N ARG A 386 -8.67 -3.49 -10.35
CA ARG A 386 -9.77 -4.10 -9.57
C ARG A 386 -10.92 -4.69 -10.43
N GLN A 387 -10.67 -5.69 -11.31
CA GLN A 387 -11.65 -6.32 -12.22
C GLN A 387 -12.40 -7.52 -11.66
#